data_AF-A0A537GL33-F1
#
_entry.id   AF-A0A537GL33-F1
#
_cell.length_a   1.000
_cell.length_b   1.000
_cell.length_c   1.000
_cell.angle_alpha   90.00
_cell.angle_beta   90.00
_cell.angle_gamma   90.00
#
_symmetry.space_group_name_H-M   'P 1'
#
loop_
_entity.id
_entity.type
_entity.pdbx_description
1 polymer ?
#
loop_
_entity_poly.entity_id
_entity_poly.type
_entity_poly.pdbx_seq_one_letter_code
_entity_poly.pdbx_strand_id
1 'polypeptide(L)'
;RCLIPSAIDQDPYWRIQRDIAESMGYYKAAAVHSKFLPALTGLQDKMSSSKQETTISLSDDDRTVRNKVYRYAFSGGRATKEEHRKKGGDPDVDVPFQWLYMFFEPDDKKIEQIRTEYKSGRMLTGDLKDILIEKVTTFLNQHRQRRENAHDLVHLYKKDGALAREMWTRDFTKS
;
A
#
# COMPACT_ATOMS: atom_id res chain seq x y z
N ARG A 1 -7.16 1.90 -26.00
CA ARG A 1 -7.69 0.76 -25.20
C ARG A 1 -7.55 1.11 -23.73
N CYS A 2 -8.53 0.78 -22.89
CA CYS A 2 -8.52 1.10 -21.46
C CYS A 2 -7.75 0.03 -20.65
N LEU A 3 -6.96 0.48 -19.69
CA LEU A 3 -6.28 -0.36 -18.70
C LEU A 3 -6.74 0.07 -17.30
N ILE A 4 -7.24 -0.88 -16.51
CA ILE A 4 -7.78 -0.64 -15.17
C ILE A 4 -6.85 -1.25 -14.12
N PRO A 5 -6.00 -0.44 -13.45
CA PRO A 5 -5.28 -0.86 -12.27
C PRO A 5 -6.22 -0.83 -11.05
N SER A 6 -6.43 -1.97 -10.40
CA SER A 6 -7.26 -2.04 -9.19
C SER A 6 -6.85 -3.21 -8.28
N ALA A 7 -7.29 -3.20 -7.03
CA ALA A 7 -7.18 -4.39 -6.19
C ALA A 7 -8.18 -5.46 -6.66
N ILE A 8 -7.86 -6.74 -6.38
CA ILE A 8 -8.62 -7.89 -6.90
C ILE A 8 -10.10 -7.92 -6.47
N ASP A 9 -10.48 -7.25 -5.38
CA ASP A 9 -11.87 -7.12 -4.94
C ASP A 9 -12.76 -6.34 -5.91
N GLN A 10 -12.19 -5.54 -6.80
CA GLN A 10 -12.94 -4.76 -7.79
C GLN A 10 -13.21 -5.56 -9.09
N ASP A 11 -12.56 -6.70 -9.29
CA ASP A 11 -12.71 -7.55 -10.48
C ASP A 11 -14.17 -7.92 -10.83
N PRO A 12 -15.08 -8.21 -9.86
CA PRO A 12 -16.48 -8.48 -10.17
C PRO A 12 -17.17 -7.37 -11.00
N TYR A 13 -16.82 -6.09 -10.78
CA TYR A 13 -17.37 -4.98 -11.56
C TYR A 13 -16.85 -4.97 -13.00
N TRP A 14 -15.55 -5.24 -13.17
CA TRP A 14 -14.90 -5.23 -14.48
C TRP A 14 -15.26 -6.45 -15.33
N ARG A 15 -15.55 -7.58 -14.69
CA ARG A 15 -16.10 -8.76 -15.37
C ARG A 15 -17.42 -8.46 -16.04
N ILE A 16 -18.37 -7.85 -15.30
CA ILE A 16 -19.65 -7.42 -15.86
C ILE A 16 -19.44 -6.44 -17.02
N GLN A 17 -18.55 -5.45 -16.85
CA GLN A 17 -18.21 -4.50 -17.92
C GLN A 17 -17.72 -5.22 -19.19
N ARG A 18 -16.86 -6.23 -19.05
CA ARG A 18 -16.31 -6.98 -20.18
C ARG A 18 -17.35 -7.86 -20.87
N ASP A 19 -18.32 -8.39 -20.12
CA ASP A 19 -19.40 -9.21 -20.67
C ASP A 19 -20.35 -8.38 -21.56
N ILE A 20 -20.57 -7.11 -21.22
CA ILE A 20 -21.46 -6.20 -21.99
C ILE A 20 -20.74 -5.35 -23.04
N ALA A 21 -19.41 -5.20 -22.96
CA ALA A 21 -18.67 -4.25 -23.80
C ALA A 21 -18.88 -4.48 -25.30
N GLU A 22 -18.72 -5.73 -25.76
CA GLU A 22 -18.79 -6.06 -27.19
C GLU A 22 -20.19 -5.92 -27.77
N SER A 23 -21.25 -6.22 -27.00
CA SER A 23 -22.64 -6.05 -27.47
C SER A 23 -23.01 -4.57 -27.64
N MET A 24 -22.31 -3.68 -26.93
CA MET A 24 -22.44 -2.24 -27.05
C MET A 24 -21.46 -1.63 -28.07
N GLY A 25 -20.70 -2.45 -28.81
CA GLY A 25 -19.71 -1.98 -29.80
C GLY A 25 -18.39 -1.50 -29.21
N TYR A 26 -18.15 -1.71 -27.91
CA TYR A 26 -16.92 -1.32 -27.23
C TYR A 26 -15.92 -2.48 -27.11
N TYR A 27 -14.65 -2.13 -26.92
CA TYR A 27 -13.61 -3.10 -26.58
C TYR A 27 -13.66 -3.46 -25.08
N LYS A 28 -13.43 -4.73 -24.77
CA LYS A 28 -13.20 -5.18 -23.39
C LYS A 28 -12.03 -4.43 -22.75
N ALA A 29 -12.20 -3.98 -21.51
CA ALA A 29 -11.12 -3.34 -20.76
C ALA A 29 -10.05 -4.37 -20.36
N ALA A 30 -8.78 -3.97 -20.39
CA ALA A 30 -7.70 -4.72 -19.77
C ALA A 30 -7.66 -4.39 -18.27
N ALA A 31 -7.31 -5.35 -17.42
CA ALA A 31 -7.19 -5.14 -15.97
C ALA A 31 -5.85 -5.65 -15.46
N VAL A 32 -5.27 -4.95 -14.49
CA VAL A 32 -4.10 -5.37 -13.72
C VAL A 32 -4.47 -5.32 -12.26
N HIS A 33 -4.33 -6.47 -11.59
CA HIS A 33 -4.78 -6.64 -10.20
C HIS A 33 -3.62 -6.58 -9.22
N SER A 34 -3.74 -5.73 -8.20
CA SER A 34 -2.82 -5.73 -7.07
C SER A 34 -3.25 -6.73 -5.98
N LYS A 35 -2.26 -7.22 -5.22
CA LYS A 35 -2.50 -7.94 -3.97
C LYS A 35 -2.99 -6.97 -2.90
N PHE A 36 -3.70 -7.48 -1.89
CA PHE A 36 -4.03 -6.67 -0.71
C PHE A 36 -2.78 -6.33 0.08
N LEU A 37 -2.69 -5.08 0.52
CA LEU A 37 -1.74 -4.68 1.55
C LEU A 37 -2.28 -5.20 2.89
N PRO A 38 -1.53 -6.05 3.63
CA PRO A 38 -1.98 -6.61 4.89
C PRO A 38 -2.20 -5.54 5.95
N ALA A 39 -3.15 -5.79 6.87
CA ALA A 39 -3.32 -4.97 8.05
C ALA A 39 -2.11 -5.01 8.98
N LEU A 40 -1.96 -3.98 9.82
CA LEU A 40 -0.95 -3.97 10.88
C LEU A 40 -1.07 -5.22 11.77
N THR A 41 -2.29 -5.63 12.10
CA THR A 41 -2.58 -6.72 13.03
C THR A 41 -2.28 -8.12 12.49
N GLY A 42 -2.10 -8.28 11.17
CA GLY A 42 -1.81 -9.58 10.58
C GLY A 42 -2.06 -9.67 9.08
N LEU A 43 -1.53 -10.73 8.45
CA LEU A 43 -1.59 -10.91 6.99
C LEU A 43 -2.94 -11.35 6.44
N GLN A 44 -3.77 -11.98 7.28
CA GLN A 44 -5.12 -12.43 6.91
C GLN A 44 -6.17 -11.33 7.11
N ASP A 45 -5.80 -10.27 7.83
CA ASP A 45 -6.69 -9.16 8.13
C ASP A 45 -6.62 -8.10 7.02
N LYS A 46 -7.79 -7.56 6.66
CA LYS A 46 -7.88 -6.39 5.78
C LYS A 46 -7.72 -5.12 6.59
N MET A 47 -6.92 -4.17 6.08
CA MET A 47 -6.92 -2.82 6.65
C MET A 47 -8.32 -2.22 6.57
N SER A 48 -8.76 -1.62 7.68
CA SER A 48 -10.03 -0.92 7.73
C SER A 48 -9.85 0.47 8.34
N SER A 49 -10.35 1.49 7.65
CA SER A 49 -10.43 2.85 8.20
C SER A 49 -11.32 2.95 9.44
N SER A 50 -12.24 2.00 9.64
CA SER A 50 -13.08 1.93 10.85
C SER A 50 -12.34 1.40 12.08
N LYS A 51 -11.17 0.76 11.91
CA LYS A 51 -10.35 0.21 12.98
C LYS A 51 -8.97 0.86 12.94
N GLN A 52 -8.80 1.97 13.65
CA GLN A 52 -7.59 2.80 13.59
C GLN A 52 -6.30 2.05 13.98
N GLU A 53 -6.42 0.99 14.78
CA GLU A 53 -5.33 0.10 15.19
C GLU A 53 -4.82 -0.79 14.05
N THR A 54 -5.64 -1.03 13.03
CA THR A 54 -5.30 -1.92 11.89
C THR A 54 -4.56 -1.20 10.76
N THR A 55 -4.54 0.13 10.76
CA THR A 55 -4.11 0.94 9.61
C THR A 55 -3.27 2.15 10.02
N ILE A 56 -2.35 2.54 9.12
CA ILE A 56 -1.65 3.83 9.18
C ILE A 56 -2.35 4.77 8.21
N SER A 57 -2.95 5.84 8.72
CA SER A 57 -3.58 6.86 7.89
C SER A 57 -2.52 7.73 7.21
N LEU A 58 -2.82 8.21 6.00
CA LEU A 58 -1.98 9.18 5.30
C LEU A 58 -1.84 10.52 6.05
N SER A 59 -2.71 10.75 7.04
CA SER A 59 -2.69 11.93 7.92
C SER A 59 -2.00 11.69 9.26
N ASP A 60 -1.57 10.46 9.58
CA ASP A 60 -0.98 10.14 10.89
C ASP A 60 0.38 10.85 11.06
N ASP A 61 0.59 11.49 12.21
CA ASP A 61 1.88 12.08 12.57
C ASP A 61 2.92 10.99 12.91
N ASP A 62 4.19 11.38 12.92
CA ASP A 62 5.33 10.46 13.06
C ASP A 62 5.31 9.70 14.40
N ARG A 63 4.83 10.34 15.48
CA ARG A 63 4.68 9.70 16.79
C ARG A 63 3.54 8.67 16.76
N THR A 64 2.44 8.99 16.10
CA THR A 64 1.30 8.09 15.91
C THR A 64 1.71 6.87 15.07
N VAL A 65 2.45 7.07 13.98
CA VAL A 65 3.04 5.98 13.16
C VAL A 65 3.90 5.07 14.01
N ARG A 66 4.87 5.62 14.75
CA ARG A 66 5.76 4.85 15.64
C ARG A 66 4.95 4.03 16.66
N ASN A 67 3.98 4.65 17.31
CA ASN A 67 3.15 3.97 18.31
C ASN A 67 2.34 2.83 17.69
N LYS A 68 1.73 3.04 16.52
CA LYS A 68 0.94 2.00 15.85
C LYS A 68 1.80 0.82 15.41
N VAL A 69 2.97 1.09 14.80
CA VAL A 69 3.89 0.03 14.37
C VAL A 69 4.39 -0.79 15.56
N TYR A 70 4.80 -0.14 16.66
CA TYR A 70 5.29 -0.89 17.82
C TYR A 70 4.19 -1.70 18.52
N ARG A 71 3.00 -1.14 18.69
CA ARG A 71 1.92 -1.77 19.46
C ARG A 71 1.10 -2.78 18.68
N TYR A 72 0.81 -2.50 17.41
CA TYR A 72 -0.18 -3.26 16.64
C TYR A 72 0.41 -4.04 15.47
N ALA A 73 1.60 -3.68 14.97
CA ALA A 73 2.21 -4.44 13.88
C ALA A 73 2.59 -5.84 14.36
N PHE A 74 1.94 -6.85 13.78
CA PHE A 74 2.19 -8.25 14.06
C PHE A 74 3.62 -8.62 13.68
N SER A 75 4.28 -9.35 14.59
CA SER A 75 5.68 -9.71 14.49
C SER A 75 5.80 -11.21 14.28
N GLY A 76 6.59 -11.61 13.28
CA GLY A 76 7.05 -12.98 13.08
C GLY A 76 8.26 -13.36 13.95
N GLY A 77 8.71 -12.46 14.82
CA GLY A 77 9.77 -12.68 15.78
C GLY A 77 9.39 -13.59 16.96
N ARG A 78 10.25 -13.63 17.99
CA ARG A 78 10.09 -14.48 19.18
C ARG A 78 9.76 -13.62 20.40
N ALA A 79 9.25 -14.24 21.45
CA ALA A 79 8.83 -13.55 22.66
C ALA A 79 10.01 -12.89 23.40
N THR A 80 11.19 -13.53 23.39
CA THR A 80 12.40 -12.98 24.03
C THR A 80 13.52 -12.74 23.02
N LYS A 81 14.43 -11.82 23.38
CA LYS A 81 15.61 -11.51 22.58
C LYS A 81 16.53 -12.72 22.45
N GLU A 82 16.74 -13.51 23.50
CA GLU A 82 17.60 -14.70 23.41
C GLU A 82 17.02 -15.73 22.44
N GLU A 83 15.71 -15.97 22.51
CA GLU A 83 15.06 -16.92 21.61
C GLU A 83 15.12 -16.44 20.16
N HIS A 84 14.89 -15.14 19.93
CA HIS A 84 15.00 -14.55 18.60
C HIS A 84 16.42 -14.66 18.04
N ARG A 85 17.44 -14.39 18.85
CA ARG A 85 18.86 -14.55 18.45
C ARG A 85 19.20 -16.00 18.10
N LYS A 86 18.59 -16.97 18.79
CA LYS A 86 18.86 -18.40 18.58
C LYS A 86 18.07 -19.02 17.41
N LYS A 87 16.80 -18.64 17.24
CA LYS A 87 15.86 -19.27 16.30
C LYS A 87 15.48 -18.39 15.11
N GLY A 88 15.84 -17.11 15.13
CA GLY A 88 15.41 -16.13 14.14
C GLY A 88 13.94 -15.74 14.21
N GLY A 89 13.59 -14.76 13.38
CA GLY A 89 12.22 -14.40 13.05
C GLY A 89 11.76 -14.98 11.71
N ASP A 90 10.45 -15.06 11.55
CA ASP A 90 9.81 -15.49 10.30
C ASP A 90 9.30 -14.26 9.52
N PRO A 91 10.01 -13.80 8.47
CA PRO A 91 9.59 -12.66 7.65
C PRO A 91 8.33 -12.96 6.81
N ASP A 92 8.00 -14.23 6.57
CA ASP A 92 6.85 -14.60 5.73
C ASP A 92 5.51 -14.33 6.44
N VAL A 93 5.54 -14.20 7.78
CA VAL A 93 4.38 -13.81 8.60
C VAL A 93 4.53 -12.42 9.25
N ASP A 94 5.70 -11.78 9.15
CA ASP A 94 6.00 -10.50 9.80
C ASP A 94 5.46 -9.30 9.00
N VAL A 95 4.51 -8.56 9.57
CA VAL A 95 3.85 -7.44 8.87
C VAL A 95 4.84 -6.32 8.52
N PRO A 96 5.73 -5.86 9.44
CA PRO A 96 6.78 -4.91 9.08
C PRO A 96 7.63 -5.33 7.88
N PHE A 97 8.09 -6.59 7.83
CA PHE A 97 8.81 -7.10 6.67
C PHE A 97 7.96 -7.06 5.40
N GLN A 98 6.71 -7.54 5.46
CA GLN A 98 5.82 -7.56 4.30
C GLN A 98 5.54 -6.15 3.75
N TRP A 99 5.39 -5.14 4.62
CA TRP A 99 5.22 -3.75 4.19
C TRP A 99 6.49 -3.20 3.52
N LEU A 100 7.67 -3.50 4.07
CA LEU A 100 8.95 -3.15 3.43
C LEU A 100 9.06 -3.77 2.05
N TYR A 101 8.82 -5.08 1.94
CA TYR A 101 8.90 -5.83 0.69
C TYR A 101 7.89 -5.37 -0.37
N MET A 102 6.64 -5.07 0.02
CA MET A 102 5.60 -4.74 -0.94
C MET A 102 5.62 -3.27 -1.40
N PHE A 103 6.06 -2.33 -0.54
CA PHE A 103 5.85 -0.90 -0.78
C PHE A 103 7.04 0.02 -0.50
N PHE A 104 7.87 -0.28 0.51
CA PHE A 104 8.75 0.75 1.10
C PHE A 104 10.25 0.57 0.83
N GLU A 105 10.68 -0.59 0.33
CA GLU A 105 12.07 -0.81 -0.07
C GLU A 105 12.15 -1.25 -1.54
N PRO A 106 12.59 -0.36 -2.45
CA PRO A 106 12.71 -0.67 -3.87
C PRO A 106 13.96 -1.48 -4.23
N ASP A 107 14.94 -1.61 -3.33
CA ASP A 107 16.15 -2.42 -3.57
C ASP A 107 15.94 -3.87 -3.12
N ASP A 108 15.76 -4.77 -4.10
CA ASP A 108 15.60 -6.21 -3.89
C ASP A 108 16.76 -6.82 -3.07
N LYS A 109 18.00 -6.35 -3.27
CA LYS A 109 19.16 -6.86 -2.53
C LYS A 109 19.08 -6.49 -1.06
N LYS A 110 18.62 -5.27 -0.77
CA LYS A 110 18.44 -4.80 0.60
C LYS A 110 17.31 -5.54 1.30
N ILE A 111 16.19 -5.80 0.62
CA ILE A 111 15.14 -6.66 1.16
C ILE A 111 15.65 -8.06 1.46
N GLU A 112 16.44 -8.65 0.57
CA GLU A 112 16.97 -10.00 0.79
C GLU A 112 17.99 -10.05 1.94
N GLN A 113 18.78 -8.98 2.10
CA GLN A 113 19.64 -8.81 3.27
C GLN A 113 18.82 -8.76 4.56
N ILE A 114 17.78 -7.92 4.62
CA ILE A 114 16.88 -7.81 5.77
C ILE A 114 16.25 -9.17 6.07
N ARG A 115 15.77 -9.87 5.04
CA ARG A 115 15.18 -11.22 5.15
C ARG A 115 16.16 -12.19 5.80
N THR A 116 17.39 -12.22 5.30
CA THR A 116 18.45 -13.11 5.77
C THR A 116 18.85 -12.79 7.22
N GLU A 117 19.04 -11.51 7.56
CA GLU A 117 19.41 -11.08 8.90
C GLU A 117 18.31 -11.34 9.93
N TYR A 118 17.04 -11.17 9.55
CA TYR A 118 15.89 -11.47 10.40
C TYR A 118 15.73 -12.98 10.61
N LYS A 119 15.81 -13.79 9.55
CA LYS A 119 15.80 -15.26 9.63
C LYS A 119 16.96 -15.81 10.45
N SER A 120 18.13 -15.17 10.41
CA SER A 120 19.28 -15.59 11.21
C SER A 120 19.22 -15.11 12.68
N GLY A 121 18.25 -14.27 13.05
CA GLY A 121 18.17 -13.64 14.38
C GLY A 121 19.21 -12.54 14.62
N ARG A 122 19.94 -12.11 13.57
CA ARG A 122 20.93 -11.01 13.68
C ARG A 122 20.23 -9.66 13.82
N MET A 123 19.16 -9.46 13.07
CA MET A 123 18.24 -8.34 13.18
C MET A 123 17.13 -8.71 14.17
N LEU A 124 16.84 -7.85 15.14
CA LEU A 124 15.70 -8.03 16.03
C LEU A 124 14.43 -7.44 15.42
N THR A 125 13.26 -7.86 15.90
CA THR A 125 11.96 -7.27 15.51
C THR A 125 11.91 -5.76 15.75
N GLY A 126 12.56 -5.27 16.80
CA GLY A 126 12.64 -3.82 17.06
C GLY A 126 13.36 -3.07 15.94
N ASP A 127 14.49 -3.59 15.50
CA ASP A 127 15.30 -3.01 14.42
C ASP A 127 14.51 -2.98 13.10
N LEU A 128 13.82 -4.08 12.79
CA LEU A 128 12.97 -4.19 11.60
C LEU A 128 11.80 -3.18 11.63
N LYS A 129 11.16 -3.00 12.78
CA LYS A 129 10.11 -2.00 12.97
C LYS A 129 10.63 -0.58 12.82
N ASP A 130 11.83 -0.28 13.33
CA ASP A 130 12.45 1.03 13.17
C ASP A 130 12.74 1.35 11.70
N ILE A 131 13.24 0.37 10.92
CA ILE A 131 13.42 0.53 9.46
C ILE A 131 12.09 0.85 8.76
N LEU A 132 11.02 0.14 9.11
CA LEU A 132 9.69 0.42 8.55
C LEU A 132 9.22 1.83 8.91
N ILE A 133 9.34 2.23 10.18
CA ILE A 133 8.91 3.55 10.65
C ILE A 133 9.62 4.65 9.89
N GLU A 134 10.94 4.54 9.71
CA GLU A 134 11.73 5.52 8.95
C GLU A 134 11.19 5.69 7.52
N LYS A 135 10.94 4.57 6.82
CA LYS A 135 10.43 4.59 5.44
C LYS A 135 9.01 5.14 5.36
N VAL A 136 8.12 4.71 6.25
CA VAL A 136 6.72 5.17 6.31
C VAL A 136 6.68 6.66 6.61
N THR A 137 7.40 7.13 7.61
CA THR A 137 7.45 8.55 7.99
C THR A 137 8.02 9.41 6.87
N THR A 138 9.09 8.95 6.20
CA THR A 138 9.66 9.66 5.03
C THR A 138 8.63 9.80 3.92
N PHE A 139 7.92 8.72 3.60
CA PHE A 139 6.84 8.73 2.62
C PHE A 139 5.70 9.68 3.00
N LEU A 140 5.23 9.62 4.25
CA LEU A 140 4.12 10.45 4.73
C LEU A 140 4.49 11.94 4.74
N ASN A 141 5.72 12.30 5.10
CA ASN A 141 6.20 13.67 5.03
C ASN A 141 6.15 14.23 3.61
N GLN A 142 6.64 13.46 2.63
CA GLN A 142 6.56 13.84 1.22
C GLN A 142 5.10 13.92 0.73
N HIS A 143 4.26 12.95 1.13
CA HIS A 143 2.85 12.94 0.76
C HIS A 143 2.11 14.17 1.30
N ARG A 144 2.31 14.52 2.58
CA ARG A 144 1.71 15.71 3.20
C ARG A 144 2.10 16.98 2.46
N GLN A 145 3.38 17.15 2.14
CA GLN A 145 3.85 18.30 1.37
C GLN A 145 3.19 18.39 -0.01
N ARG A 146 3.11 17.27 -0.74
CA ARG A 146 2.44 17.22 -2.05
C ARG A 146 0.94 17.51 -1.95
N ARG A 147 0.28 17.03 -0.89
CA ARG A 147 -1.14 17.28 -0.62
C ARG A 147 -1.42 18.77 -0.43
N GLU A 148 -0.61 19.46 0.38
CA GLU A 148 -0.77 20.91 0.58
C GLU A 148 -0.57 21.67 -0.73
N ASN A 149 0.47 21.34 -1.49
CA ASN A 149 0.72 21.97 -2.80
C ASN A 149 -0.39 21.69 -3.83
N ALA A 150 -1.13 20.59 -3.68
CA ALA A 150 -2.20 20.22 -4.59
C ALA A 150 -3.53 20.92 -4.29
N HIS A 151 -3.69 21.55 -3.11
CA HIS A 151 -4.95 22.14 -2.66
C HIS A 151 -5.55 23.11 -3.69
N ASP A 152 -4.73 24.05 -4.15
CA ASP A 152 -5.18 25.09 -5.09
C ASP A 152 -5.27 24.58 -6.53
N LEU A 153 -4.73 23.39 -6.81
CA LEU A 153 -4.75 22.76 -8.13
C LEU A 153 -5.97 21.87 -8.35
N VAL A 154 -6.78 21.59 -7.32
CA VAL A 154 -7.92 20.65 -7.40
C VAL A 154 -8.89 21.01 -8.53
N HIS A 155 -9.12 22.29 -8.78
CA HIS A 155 -10.03 22.74 -9.84
C HIS A 155 -9.52 22.35 -11.24
N LEU A 156 -8.20 22.29 -11.46
CA LEU A 156 -7.60 21.86 -12.71
C LEU A 156 -7.90 20.39 -12.99
N TYR A 157 -7.83 19.53 -11.98
CA TYR A 157 -8.13 18.10 -12.14
C TYR A 157 -9.62 17.82 -12.37
N LYS A 158 -10.51 18.70 -11.88
CA LYS A 158 -11.97 18.48 -11.95
C LYS A 158 -12.64 19.16 -13.13
N LYS A 159 -12.23 20.37 -13.49
CA LYS A 159 -12.97 21.25 -14.43
C LYS A 159 -12.08 22.00 -15.40
N ASP A 160 -11.01 22.63 -14.90
CA ASP A 160 -10.29 23.67 -15.64
C ASP A 160 -9.06 23.18 -16.40
N GLY A 161 -8.57 21.98 -16.11
CA GLY A 161 -7.45 21.39 -16.80
C GLY A 161 -7.79 21.10 -18.26
N ALA A 162 -6.76 21.13 -19.12
CA ALA A 162 -6.94 20.95 -20.56
C ALA A 162 -7.74 19.66 -20.89
N LEU A 163 -7.33 18.53 -20.31
CA LEU A 163 -8.03 17.26 -20.49
C LEU A 163 -9.45 17.28 -19.88
N ALA A 164 -9.63 17.87 -18.71
CA ALA A 164 -10.94 17.97 -18.08
C ALA A 164 -11.92 18.76 -18.96
N ARG A 165 -11.49 19.92 -19.48
CA ARG A 165 -12.29 20.74 -20.40
C ARG A 165 -12.62 19.99 -21.70
N GLU A 166 -11.65 19.30 -22.27
CA GLU A 166 -11.86 18.46 -23.45
C GLU A 166 -12.91 17.38 -23.19
N MET A 167 -12.83 16.68 -22.04
CA MET A 167 -13.80 15.63 -21.72
C MET A 167 -15.19 16.17 -21.42
N TRP A 168 -15.31 17.37 -20.82
CA TRP A 168 -16.61 18.01 -20.57
C TRP A 168 -17.32 18.46 -21.85
N THR A 169 -16.57 18.81 -22.90
CA THR A 169 -17.14 19.21 -24.19
C THR A 169 -17.25 18.06 -25.18
N ARG A 170 -16.73 16.88 -24.84
CA ARG A 170 -16.74 15.71 -25.71
C ARG A 170 -18.14 15.12 -25.82
N ASP A 171 -18.62 15.02 -27.06
CA ASP A 171 -19.85 14.31 -27.39
C ASP A 171 -19.55 12.82 -27.57
N PHE A 172 -19.88 12.02 -26.57
CA PHE A 172 -19.69 10.57 -26.58
C PHE A 172 -20.67 9.81 -27.48
N THR A 173 -21.67 10.49 -28.07
CA THR A 173 -22.61 9.85 -29.01
C THR A 173 -22.06 9.75 -30.44
N LYS A 174 -20.93 10.39 -30.72
CA LYS A 174 -20.32 10.49 -32.06
C LYS A 174 -19.03 9.67 -32.23
N SER A 175 -18.63 8.86 -31.25
CA SER A 175 -17.38 8.08 -31.26
C SER A 175 -17.60 6.58 -31.25
#